data_AF-A0A662QM41-F1
#
_entry.id   AF-A0A662QM41-F1
#
_cell.length_a   1.000
_cell.length_b   1.000
_cell.length_c   1.000
_cell.angle_alpha   90.00
_cell.angle_beta   90.00
_cell.angle_gamma   90.00
#
_symmetry.space_group_name_H-M   'P 1'
#
loop_
_entity.id
_entity.type
_entity.pdbx_description
1 polymer ?
#
loop_
_entity_poly.entity_id
_entity_poly.type
_entity_poly.pdbx_seq_one_letter_code
_entity_poly.pdbx_strand_id
1 'polypeptide(L)'
;MSDEDFEITVVESPKIEPDLPREKLLSLVKLLEDLGWEKSRFKRYVSTALRLRNLEKRYGKTYISLVKSYEKLSSEEVKLRYAIDQLLEKRRRVEEDLKLYLEQRKLTLELIQRLEKLIVALRERGLDLEDLEKALNVLESMKGAGYDLNELLGKLGRLKSLEGSIKELEERLRIKAEELERLEDEKRKLLKEIGEAHGIYGDLEDLRRSKERAGREVEEVEKKLEESRLRLEKVRAELEELLGRRVEISQLKEEVESLRRELEELRSERDRVAAELSELLNARNEIEDIRRRFGEYREKLSEIEREIANRQSYLEILEGEIAAAYAILKIFTDPQGVEAEDLEPLVEHLQRILKSKRGELPALKPLEPHLLNRVRDSLVSLIAPYVKSEFVPRKVFEKLEKELRKLNERRQALEEELASLKKLLESKRVEEIKPSEPKLEAFTPEGKPVELKTLGRGRRFRIVCPACGSSAIIGIPIKEELEELSAKNYTLKFTCGNCGRSFDLPIDVLLKKLEA
;
A
#
# COMPACT_ATOMS: atom_id res chain seq x y z
N MET A 1 -77.75 -22.86 19.36
CA MET A 1 -77.79 -22.89 17.88
C MET A 1 -78.69 -21.75 17.44
N SER A 2 -78.09 -20.70 16.94
CA SER A 2 -78.74 -19.63 16.19
C SER A 2 -77.67 -19.02 15.30
N ASP A 3 -77.91 -19.09 14.00
CA ASP A 3 -77.09 -18.51 12.94
C ASP A 3 -77.01 -17.00 13.13
N GLU A 4 -75.81 -16.47 13.38
CA GLU A 4 -75.53 -15.05 13.22
C GLU A 4 -74.59 -14.89 12.03
N ASP A 5 -75.11 -14.13 11.07
CA ASP A 5 -74.61 -13.95 9.72
C ASP A 5 -73.15 -13.44 9.71
N PHE A 6 -72.27 -14.15 9.01
CA PHE A 6 -70.94 -13.65 8.71
C PHE A 6 -71.02 -12.66 7.55
N GLU A 7 -71.00 -11.36 7.83
CA GLU A 7 -70.76 -10.33 6.83
C GLU A 7 -69.30 -10.44 6.31
N ILE A 8 -69.13 -11.02 5.13
CA ILE A 8 -67.86 -10.96 4.41
C ILE A 8 -67.76 -9.56 3.79
N THR A 9 -67.07 -8.65 4.47
CA THR A 9 -66.67 -7.37 3.88
C THR A 9 -65.59 -7.65 2.83
N VAL A 10 -65.99 -7.80 1.56
CA VAL A 10 -65.06 -7.84 0.43
C VAL A 10 -64.48 -6.44 0.28
N VAL A 11 -63.33 -6.18 0.91
CA VAL A 11 -62.60 -4.93 0.73
C VAL A 11 -62.12 -4.88 -0.72
N GLU A 12 -62.75 -4.03 -1.54
CA GLU A 12 -62.30 -3.77 -2.90
C GLU A 12 -60.82 -3.36 -2.86
N SER A 13 -60.00 -4.12 -3.60
CA SER A 13 -58.57 -3.83 -3.71
C SER A 13 -58.40 -2.44 -4.34
N PRO A 14 -57.70 -1.49 -3.69
CA PRO A 14 -57.46 -0.20 -4.31
C PRO A 14 -56.71 -0.40 -5.63
N LYS A 15 -57.27 0.12 -6.73
CA LYS A 15 -56.57 0.24 -8.01
C LYS A 15 -55.48 1.29 -7.83
N ILE A 16 -54.31 0.85 -7.38
CA ILE A 16 -53.15 1.72 -7.19
C ILE A 16 -52.46 1.84 -8.54
N GLU A 17 -52.52 3.03 -9.15
CA GLU A 17 -51.66 3.39 -10.27
C GLU A 17 -50.23 3.60 -9.77
N PRO A 18 -49.23 2.85 -10.26
CA PRO A 18 -47.86 3.01 -9.80
C PRO A 18 -47.20 4.21 -10.48
N ASP A 19 -46.59 5.07 -9.66
CA ASP A 19 -45.71 6.14 -10.13
C ASP A 19 -44.33 5.55 -10.43
N LEU A 20 -44.19 5.02 -11.64
CA LEU A 20 -42.95 4.50 -12.20
C LEU A 20 -42.75 5.13 -13.58
N PRO A 21 -41.55 5.63 -13.92
CA PRO A 21 -41.29 6.20 -15.24
C PRO A 21 -41.65 5.20 -16.33
N ARG A 22 -42.71 5.50 -17.10
CA ARG A 22 -43.33 4.58 -18.08
C ARG A 22 -42.31 4.00 -19.07
N GLU A 23 -41.25 4.77 -19.36
CA GLU A 23 -40.16 4.39 -20.27
C GLU A 23 -39.29 3.22 -19.77
N LYS A 24 -39.01 3.15 -18.46
CA LYS A 24 -38.20 2.07 -17.87
C LYS A 24 -38.98 0.76 -17.74
N LEU A 25 -40.30 0.84 -17.55
CA LEU A 25 -41.17 -0.33 -17.56
C LEU A 25 -41.34 -0.90 -18.97
N LEU A 26 -41.44 -0.04 -20.00
CA LEU A 26 -41.56 -0.48 -21.39
C LEU A 26 -40.30 -1.18 -21.92
N SER A 27 -39.11 -0.69 -21.55
CA SER A 27 -37.83 -1.33 -21.89
C SER A 27 -37.65 -2.68 -21.22
N LEU A 28 -38.03 -2.80 -19.94
CA LEU A 28 -38.01 -4.06 -19.20
C LEU A 28 -39.01 -5.08 -19.76
N VAL A 29 -40.22 -4.63 -20.13
CA VAL A 29 -41.25 -5.50 -20.72
C VAL A 29 -40.81 -6.04 -22.09
N LYS A 30 -40.11 -5.24 -22.91
CA LYS A 30 -39.53 -5.72 -24.18
C LYS A 30 -38.45 -6.78 -23.96
N LEU A 31 -37.51 -6.55 -23.04
CA LEU A 31 -36.47 -7.53 -22.69
C LEU A 31 -37.04 -8.87 -22.17
N LEU A 32 -38.16 -8.82 -21.46
CA LEU A 32 -38.83 -10.01 -20.93
C LEU A 32 -39.65 -10.76 -21.99
N GLU A 33 -40.14 -10.05 -23.01
CA GLU A 33 -40.74 -10.67 -24.20
C GLU A 33 -39.67 -11.43 -25.01
N ASP A 34 -38.46 -10.87 -25.15
CA ASP A 34 -37.33 -11.53 -25.83
C ASP A 34 -36.82 -12.78 -25.08
N LEU A 35 -37.04 -12.84 -23.76
CA LEU A 35 -36.69 -13.97 -22.89
C LEU A 35 -37.83 -15.01 -22.72
N GLY A 36 -38.94 -14.85 -23.45
CA GLY A 36 -40.06 -15.82 -23.45
C GLY A 36 -40.93 -15.83 -22.19
N TRP A 37 -40.90 -14.77 -21.38
CA TRP A 37 -41.70 -14.69 -20.15
C TRP A 37 -43.15 -14.26 -20.42
N GLU A 38 -44.13 -15.01 -19.90
CA GLU A 38 -45.55 -14.67 -20.01
C GLU A 38 -45.87 -13.31 -19.37
N LYS A 39 -46.35 -12.36 -20.20
CA LYS A 39 -46.71 -10.98 -19.84
C LYS A 39 -47.69 -10.90 -18.65
N SER A 40 -48.55 -11.89 -18.49
CA SER A 40 -49.53 -12.02 -17.40
C SER A 40 -48.89 -12.34 -16.05
N ARG A 41 -47.93 -13.28 -16.01
CA ARG A 41 -47.21 -13.66 -14.79
C ARG A 41 -46.31 -12.53 -14.33
N PHE A 42 -45.60 -11.89 -15.26
CA PHE A 42 -44.73 -10.78 -14.92
C PHE A 42 -45.49 -9.58 -14.34
N LYS A 43 -46.63 -9.20 -14.94
CA LYS A 43 -47.51 -8.14 -14.37
C LYS A 43 -47.99 -8.48 -12.97
N ARG A 44 -48.31 -9.76 -12.67
CA ARG A 44 -48.65 -10.22 -11.32
C ARG A 44 -47.47 -10.08 -10.36
N TYR A 45 -46.26 -10.46 -10.75
CA TYR A 45 -45.07 -10.29 -9.91
C TYR A 45 -44.76 -8.83 -9.61
N VAL A 46 -44.81 -7.96 -10.62
CA VAL A 46 -44.55 -6.52 -10.46
C VAL A 46 -45.60 -5.86 -9.58
N SER A 47 -46.89 -6.14 -9.81
CA SER A 47 -47.97 -5.60 -8.97
C SER A 47 -47.89 -6.11 -7.53
N THR A 48 -47.51 -7.37 -7.31
CA THR A 48 -47.29 -7.94 -5.97
C THR A 48 -46.10 -7.27 -5.29
N ALA A 49 -44.96 -7.12 -5.98
CA ALA A 49 -43.78 -6.43 -5.45
C ALA A 49 -44.06 -4.96 -5.10
N LEU A 50 -44.87 -4.26 -5.90
CA LEU A 50 -45.29 -2.89 -5.62
C LEU A 50 -46.24 -2.80 -4.43
N ARG A 51 -47.15 -3.76 -4.25
CA ARG A 51 -47.99 -3.88 -3.05
C ARG A 51 -47.13 -4.10 -1.80
N LEU A 52 -46.16 -5.00 -1.87
CA LEU A 52 -45.22 -5.26 -0.77
C LEU A 52 -44.44 -3.99 -0.40
N ARG A 53 -43.89 -3.30 -1.39
CA ARG A 53 -43.15 -2.04 -1.18
C ARG A 53 -44.00 -0.91 -0.60
N ASN A 54 -45.28 -0.83 -0.98
CA ASN A 54 -46.21 0.15 -0.41
C ASN A 54 -46.59 -0.19 1.04
N LEU A 55 -46.73 -1.46 1.38
CA LEU A 55 -46.91 -1.89 2.78
C LEU A 55 -45.68 -1.54 3.62
N GLU A 56 -44.48 -1.75 3.09
CA GLU A 56 -43.24 -1.37 3.78
C GLU A 56 -43.13 0.14 3.99
N LYS A 57 -43.52 0.95 3.00
CA LYS A 57 -43.57 2.42 3.13
C LYS A 57 -44.59 2.90 4.16
N ARG A 58 -45.77 2.29 4.22
CA ARG A 58 -46.85 2.72 5.13
C ARG A 58 -46.55 2.41 6.60
N TYR A 59 -45.92 1.26 6.86
CA TYR A 59 -45.65 0.82 8.24
C TYR A 59 -44.19 1.01 8.68
N GLY A 60 -43.31 1.48 7.78
CA GLY A 60 -41.89 1.71 8.06
C GLY A 60 -41.11 0.44 8.41
N LYS A 61 -41.65 -0.74 8.09
CA LYS A 61 -41.16 -2.06 8.50
C LYS A 61 -41.18 -3.01 7.31
N THR A 62 -40.21 -3.92 7.22
CA THR A 62 -40.13 -4.89 6.11
C THR A 62 -41.33 -5.84 6.12
N TYR A 63 -41.77 -6.33 4.96
CA TYR A 63 -42.96 -7.18 4.86
C TYR A 63 -42.85 -8.44 5.74
N ILE A 64 -41.66 -9.05 5.79
CA ILE A 64 -41.39 -10.22 6.63
C ILE A 64 -41.63 -9.90 8.12
N SER A 65 -41.26 -8.71 8.58
CA SER A 65 -41.50 -8.29 9.96
C SER A 65 -42.98 -8.01 10.25
N LEU A 66 -43.74 -7.52 9.27
CA LEU A 66 -45.18 -7.32 9.37
C LEU A 66 -45.92 -8.67 9.47
N VAL A 67 -45.55 -9.64 8.63
CA VAL A 67 -46.12 -11.00 8.69
C VAL A 67 -45.85 -11.64 10.04
N LYS A 68 -44.61 -11.59 10.53
CA LYS A 68 -44.26 -12.10 11.87
C LYS A 68 -45.03 -11.41 12.99
N SER A 69 -45.30 -10.11 12.88
CA SER A 69 -46.11 -9.40 13.87
C SER A 69 -47.58 -9.83 13.85
N TYR A 70 -48.11 -10.10 12.66
CA TYR A 70 -49.48 -10.59 12.49
C TYR A 70 -49.64 -12.02 13.00
N GLU A 71 -48.68 -12.90 12.71
CA GLU A 71 -48.64 -14.27 13.25
C GLU A 71 -48.57 -14.27 14.78
N LYS A 72 -47.78 -13.36 15.37
CA LYS A 72 -47.73 -13.20 16.84
C LYS A 72 -49.08 -12.78 17.40
N LEU A 73 -49.70 -11.73 16.85
CA LEU A 73 -51.01 -11.26 17.29
C LEU A 73 -52.09 -12.35 17.16
N SER A 74 -52.09 -13.10 16.06
CA SER A 74 -53.01 -14.23 15.87
C SER A 74 -52.77 -15.34 16.90
N SER A 75 -51.50 -15.65 17.21
CA SER A 75 -51.17 -16.63 18.25
C SER A 75 -51.59 -16.19 19.66
N GLU A 76 -51.49 -14.89 19.95
CA GLU A 76 -51.93 -14.29 21.21
C GLU A 76 -53.46 -14.29 21.32
N GLU A 77 -54.17 -14.01 20.22
CA GLU A 77 -55.63 -14.11 20.15
C GLU A 77 -56.12 -15.52 20.49
N VAL A 78 -55.46 -16.56 19.93
CA VAL A 78 -55.80 -17.96 20.23
C VAL A 78 -55.55 -18.30 21.71
N LYS A 79 -54.44 -17.82 22.29
CA LYS A 79 -54.15 -18.00 23.73
C LYS A 79 -55.18 -17.30 24.61
N LEU A 80 -55.60 -16.09 24.24
CA LEU A 80 -56.63 -15.34 24.95
C LEU A 80 -57.99 -16.02 24.88
N ARG A 81 -58.39 -16.55 23.72
CA ARG A 81 -59.62 -17.35 23.58
C ARG A 81 -59.60 -18.56 24.51
N TYR A 82 -58.51 -19.32 24.52
CA TYR A 82 -58.36 -20.47 25.42
C TYR A 82 -58.41 -20.09 26.91
N ALA A 83 -57.79 -18.96 27.29
CA ALA A 83 -57.85 -18.46 28.66
C ALA A 83 -59.27 -18.02 29.06
N ILE A 84 -60.02 -17.38 28.15
CA ILE A 84 -61.42 -17.01 28.36
C ILE A 84 -62.27 -18.27 28.57
N ASP A 85 -62.10 -19.31 27.74
CA ASP A 85 -62.84 -20.56 27.88
C ASP A 85 -62.57 -21.24 29.23
N GLN A 86 -61.31 -21.28 29.68
CA GLN A 86 -60.97 -21.80 31.00
C GLN A 86 -61.62 -21.01 32.15
N LEU A 87 -61.70 -19.68 32.03
CA LEU A 87 -62.36 -18.84 33.03
C LEU A 87 -63.89 -19.04 33.05
N LEU A 88 -64.52 -19.20 31.89
CA LEU A 88 -65.94 -19.51 31.77
C LEU A 88 -66.26 -20.86 32.42
N GLU A 89 -65.40 -21.87 32.23
CA GLU A 89 -65.61 -23.18 32.83
C GLU A 89 -65.42 -23.16 34.35
N LYS A 90 -64.41 -22.44 34.86
CA LYS A 90 -64.25 -22.21 36.30
C LYS A 90 -65.47 -21.51 36.91
N ARG A 91 -66.01 -20.50 36.22
CA ARG A 91 -67.22 -19.81 36.66
C ARG A 91 -68.43 -20.75 36.76
N ARG A 92 -68.64 -21.62 35.76
CA ARG A 92 -69.73 -22.61 35.80
C ARG A 92 -69.64 -23.53 37.02
N ARG A 93 -68.44 -24.05 37.32
CA ARG A 93 -68.24 -24.93 38.50
C ARG A 93 -68.58 -24.21 39.81
N VAL A 94 -68.15 -22.96 39.96
CA VAL A 94 -68.50 -22.15 41.15
C VAL A 94 -70.01 -21.90 41.25
N GLU A 95 -70.69 -21.65 40.13
CA GLU A 95 -72.14 -21.47 40.10
C GLU A 95 -72.90 -22.78 40.45
N GLU A 96 -72.38 -23.95 40.07
CA GLU A 96 -72.91 -25.26 40.46
C GLU A 96 -72.71 -25.54 41.95
N ASP A 97 -71.51 -25.31 42.49
CA ASP A 97 -71.22 -25.47 43.91
C ASP A 97 -72.13 -24.56 44.76
N LEU A 98 -72.31 -23.31 44.34
CA LEU A 98 -73.20 -22.36 45.04
C LEU A 98 -74.65 -22.87 45.10
N LYS A 99 -75.15 -23.50 44.03
CA LYS A 99 -76.50 -24.10 44.02
C LYS A 99 -76.61 -25.23 45.03
N LEU A 100 -75.62 -26.12 45.09
CA LEU A 100 -75.59 -27.22 46.07
C LEU A 100 -75.60 -26.69 47.51
N TYR A 101 -74.81 -25.65 47.82
CA TYR A 101 -74.82 -25.02 49.15
C TYR A 101 -76.19 -24.41 49.49
N LEU A 102 -76.86 -23.78 48.52
CA LEU A 102 -78.20 -23.21 48.74
C LEU A 102 -79.26 -24.29 48.99
N GLU A 103 -79.15 -25.46 48.35
CA GLU A 103 -80.05 -26.61 48.59
C GLU A 103 -79.85 -27.22 49.99
N GLN A 104 -78.59 -27.42 50.40
CA GLN A 104 -78.29 -27.89 51.76
C GLN A 104 -78.85 -26.96 52.84
N ARG A 105 -78.71 -25.63 52.63
CA ARG A 105 -79.26 -24.63 53.56
C ARG A 105 -80.78 -24.71 53.67
N LYS A 106 -81.50 -24.94 52.56
CA LYS A 106 -82.96 -25.12 52.59
C LYS A 106 -83.36 -26.35 53.40
N LEU A 107 -82.69 -27.49 53.20
CA LEU A 107 -82.95 -28.73 53.95
C LEU A 107 -82.74 -28.55 55.46
N THR A 108 -81.68 -27.83 55.87
CA THR A 108 -81.46 -27.55 57.30
C THR A 108 -82.55 -26.67 57.92
N LEU A 109 -83.10 -25.71 57.18
CA LEU A 109 -84.20 -24.86 57.67
C LEU A 109 -85.49 -25.65 57.84
N GLU A 110 -85.80 -26.59 56.93
CA GLU A 110 -86.97 -27.45 57.04
C GLU A 110 -86.90 -28.38 58.27
N LEU A 111 -85.73 -28.90 58.61
CA LEU A 111 -85.53 -29.72 59.81
C LEU A 111 -85.74 -28.93 61.10
N ILE A 112 -85.21 -27.70 61.17
CA ILE A 112 -85.39 -26.83 62.34
C ILE A 112 -86.87 -26.51 62.55
N GLN A 113 -87.61 -26.19 61.48
CA GLN A 113 -89.05 -25.93 61.56
C GLN A 113 -89.86 -27.14 62.05
N ARG A 114 -89.45 -28.38 61.72
CA ARG A 114 -90.10 -29.59 62.24
C ARG A 114 -89.89 -29.77 63.74
N LEU A 115 -88.67 -29.50 64.23
CA LEU A 115 -88.35 -29.56 65.66
C LEU A 115 -89.12 -28.50 66.45
N GLU A 116 -89.21 -27.29 65.91
CA GLU A 116 -89.96 -26.20 66.55
C GLU A 116 -91.45 -26.53 66.71
N LYS A 117 -92.08 -27.15 65.70
CA LYS A 117 -93.47 -27.64 65.78
C LYS A 117 -93.67 -28.69 66.89
N LEU A 118 -92.71 -29.60 67.08
CA LEU A 118 -92.79 -30.62 68.14
C LEU A 118 -92.68 -30.00 69.53
N ILE A 119 -91.79 -29.02 69.70
CA ILE A 119 -91.62 -28.30 70.97
C ILE A 119 -92.87 -27.49 71.31
N VAL A 120 -93.49 -26.83 70.33
CA VAL A 120 -94.75 -26.10 70.52
C VAL A 120 -95.88 -27.04 70.95
N ALA A 121 -96.02 -28.20 70.30
CA ALA A 121 -97.06 -29.19 70.64
C ALA A 121 -96.92 -29.79 72.05
N LEU A 122 -95.70 -29.87 72.60
CA LEU A 122 -95.44 -30.29 73.97
C LEU A 122 -95.79 -29.18 74.97
N ARG A 123 -95.38 -27.93 74.68
CA ARG A 123 -95.70 -26.77 75.52
C ARG A 123 -97.20 -26.48 75.62
N GLU A 124 -97.96 -26.65 74.54
CA GLU A 124 -99.43 -26.52 74.55
C GLU A 124 -100.11 -27.50 75.53
N ARG A 125 -99.46 -28.62 75.85
CA ARG A 125 -99.95 -29.63 76.79
C ARG A 125 -99.36 -29.47 78.21
N GLY A 126 -98.59 -28.40 78.45
CA GLY A 126 -97.97 -28.11 79.73
C GLY A 126 -96.87 -29.10 80.14
N LEU A 127 -96.32 -29.83 79.17
CA LEU A 127 -95.31 -30.88 79.39
C LEU A 127 -93.95 -30.43 78.86
N ASP A 128 -92.90 -30.73 79.63
CA ASP A 128 -91.52 -30.64 79.17
C ASP A 128 -90.95 -32.03 78.82
N LEU A 129 -89.71 -32.06 78.32
CA LEU A 129 -89.05 -33.31 77.92
C LEU A 129 -88.66 -34.18 79.12
N GLU A 130 -88.60 -33.62 80.34
CA GLU A 130 -88.26 -34.35 81.58
C GLU A 130 -89.47 -35.05 82.21
N ASP A 131 -90.68 -34.51 82.01
CA ASP A 131 -91.93 -35.08 82.51
C ASP A 131 -92.29 -36.43 81.86
N LEU A 132 -91.94 -36.59 80.57
CA LEU A 132 -92.11 -37.85 79.82
C LEU A 132 -91.19 -38.97 80.34
N GLU A 133 -89.98 -38.62 80.79
CA GLU A 133 -88.98 -39.56 81.28
C GLU A 133 -89.32 -40.04 82.71
N LYS A 134 -89.92 -39.17 83.54
CA LYS A 134 -90.40 -39.52 84.90
C LYS A 134 -91.62 -40.43 84.87
N ALA A 135 -92.58 -40.20 83.96
CA ALA A 135 -93.79 -41.02 83.84
C ALA A 135 -93.50 -42.46 83.36
N LEU A 136 -92.51 -42.64 82.47
CA LEU A 136 -92.05 -43.95 82.00
C LEU A 136 -91.38 -44.76 83.12
N ASN A 137 -90.53 -44.12 83.94
CA ASN A 137 -89.84 -44.77 85.06
C ASN A 137 -90.78 -45.23 86.20
N VAL A 138 -91.89 -44.53 86.45
CA VAL A 138 -92.89 -44.92 87.49
C VAL A 138 -93.77 -46.09 87.02
N LEU A 139 -94.11 -46.14 85.73
CA LEU A 139 -94.88 -47.24 85.16
C LEU A 139 -94.03 -48.50 84.97
N GLU A 140 -92.73 -48.38 84.68
CA GLU A 140 -91.80 -49.52 84.64
C GLU A 140 -91.47 -50.05 86.04
N SER A 141 -91.37 -49.21 87.05
CA SER A 141 -91.17 -49.68 88.44
C SER A 141 -92.42 -50.33 89.03
N MET A 142 -93.64 -49.91 88.67
CA MET A 142 -94.88 -50.59 89.11
C MET A 142 -95.23 -51.84 88.28
N LYS A 143 -94.81 -51.91 87.02
CA LYS A 143 -94.88 -53.12 86.17
C LYS A 143 -93.74 -54.10 86.47
N GLY A 144 -92.59 -53.62 86.95
CA GLY A 144 -91.43 -54.39 87.43
C GLY A 144 -91.52 -54.83 88.89
N ALA A 145 -92.32 -54.13 89.69
CA ALA A 145 -92.91 -54.67 90.91
C ALA A 145 -94.13 -55.56 90.61
N GLY A 146 -94.49 -55.71 89.33
CA GLY A 146 -95.48 -56.67 88.83
C GLY A 146 -96.88 -56.48 89.42
N TYR A 147 -97.23 -55.29 89.88
CA TYR A 147 -98.54 -55.02 90.42
C TYR A 147 -99.53 -54.78 89.28
N ASP A 148 -100.56 -55.62 89.19
CA ASP A 148 -101.72 -55.36 88.35
C ASP A 148 -102.59 -54.30 89.05
N LEU A 149 -102.55 -53.07 88.52
CA LEU A 149 -102.95 -51.84 89.19
C LEU A 149 -104.45 -51.77 89.51
N ASN A 150 -105.29 -52.50 88.77
CA ASN A 150 -106.72 -52.62 89.08
C ASN A 150 -107.02 -53.67 90.16
N GLU A 151 -106.07 -54.54 90.47
CA GLU A 151 -106.22 -55.63 91.44
C GLU A 151 -105.78 -55.20 92.86
N LEU A 152 -104.81 -54.29 92.96
CA LEU A 152 -104.41 -53.67 94.23
C LEU A 152 -105.53 -52.86 94.90
N LEU A 153 -106.37 -52.22 94.09
CA LEU A 153 -107.57 -51.50 94.55
C LEU A 153 -108.68 -52.46 95.03
N GLY A 154 -108.65 -53.74 94.63
CA GLY A 154 -109.54 -54.80 95.15
C GLY A 154 -108.98 -55.59 96.34
N LYS A 155 -107.66 -55.57 96.55
CA LYS A 155 -106.96 -56.35 97.61
C LYS A 155 -107.13 -55.75 99.02
N LEU A 156 -107.53 -54.48 99.15
CA LEU A 156 -107.92 -53.86 100.43
C LEU A 156 -109.27 -54.39 100.97
N GLY A 157 -110.15 -54.92 100.11
CA GLY A 157 -111.42 -55.55 100.51
C GLY A 157 -111.32 -57.05 100.85
N ARG A 158 -110.22 -57.72 100.49
CA ARG A 158 -109.98 -59.16 100.70
C ARG A 158 -109.21 -59.48 102.00
N LEU A 159 -108.83 -58.46 102.78
CA LEU A 159 -108.12 -58.60 104.08
C LEU A 159 -108.92 -59.34 105.17
N LYS A 160 -110.23 -59.58 104.96
CA LYS A 160 -111.10 -60.32 105.87
C LYS A 160 -111.20 -61.83 105.58
N SER A 161 -110.69 -62.30 104.43
CA SER A 161 -110.60 -63.74 104.10
C SER A 161 -109.19 -64.32 104.32
N LEU A 162 -108.24 -63.50 104.77
CA LEU A 162 -106.83 -63.85 104.95
C LEU A 162 -106.53 -64.62 106.25
N GLU A 163 -107.45 -64.70 107.20
CA GLU A 163 -107.29 -65.55 108.40
C GLU A 163 -107.41 -67.05 108.09
N GLY A 164 -108.17 -67.44 107.07
CA GLY A 164 -108.29 -68.85 106.64
C GLY A 164 -107.07 -69.35 105.88
N SER A 165 -106.38 -68.46 105.17
CA SER A 165 -105.22 -68.76 104.33
C SER A 165 -103.93 -69.00 105.11
N ILE A 166 -103.84 -68.51 106.35
CA ILE A 166 -102.64 -68.64 107.20
C ILE A 166 -102.36 -70.11 107.53
N LYS A 167 -103.39 -70.92 107.77
CA LYS A 167 -103.24 -72.36 108.07
C LYS A 167 -102.79 -73.19 106.86
N GLU A 168 -103.05 -72.73 105.65
CA GLU A 168 -102.58 -73.38 104.41
C GLU A 168 -101.15 -72.94 104.04
N LEU A 169 -100.72 -71.77 104.53
CA LEU A 169 -99.38 -71.21 104.33
C LEU A 169 -98.32 -71.89 105.18
N GLU A 170 -98.67 -72.41 106.37
CA GLU A 170 -97.75 -73.17 107.24
C GLU A 170 -97.27 -74.46 106.56
N GLU A 171 -98.17 -75.18 105.86
CA GLU A 171 -97.80 -76.41 105.15
C GLU A 171 -96.93 -76.13 103.92
N ARG A 172 -97.16 -74.99 103.24
CA ARG A 172 -96.31 -74.54 102.12
C ARG A 172 -94.95 -74.04 102.57
N LEU A 173 -94.85 -73.46 103.76
CA LEU A 173 -93.58 -73.03 104.37
C LEU A 173 -92.62 -74.20 104.54
N ARG A 174 -93.14 -75.37 104.92
CA ARG A 174 -92.33 -76.59 105.07
C ARG A 174 -91.74 -77.06 103.75
N ILE A 175 -92.53 -77.09 102.67
CA ILE A 175 -92.05 -77.44 101.32
C ILE A 175 -91.04 -76.40 100.81
N LYS A 176 -91.27 -75.12 101.10
CA LYS A 176 -90.35 -74.04 100.72
C LYS A 176 -89.01 -74.08 101.47
N ALA A 177 -88.98 -74.61 102.70
CA ALA A 177 -87.74 -74.83 103.44
C ALA A 177 -86.84 -75.89 102.77
N GLU A 178 -87.43 -76.98 102.27
CA GLU A 178 -86.70 -78.01 101.52
C GLU A 178 -86.20 -77.49 100.15
N GLU A 179 -86.94 -76.59 99.50
CA GLU A 179 -86.46 -75.89 98.29
C GLU A 179 -85.33 -74.90 98.58
N LEU A 180 -85.36 -74.21 99.73
CA LEU A 180 -84.29 -73.29 100.15
C LEU A 180 -82.95 -74.01 100.32
N GLU A 181 -82.96 -75.22 100.90
CA GLU A 181 -81.74 -76.00 101.09
C GLU A 181 -81.10 -76.40 99.75
N ARG A 182 -81.92 -76.77 98.75
CA ARG A 182 -81.44 -77.03 97.38
C ARG A 182 -80.85 -75.78 96.72
N LEU A 183 -81.51 -74.63 96.90
CA LEU A 183 -81.03 -73.36 96.37
C LEU A 183 -79.72 -72.89 97.03
N GLU A 184 -79.49 -73.23 98.30
CA GLU A 184 -78.22 -72.95 98.97
C GLU A 184 -77.06 -73.79 98.41
N ASP A 185 -77.31 -75.05 98.06
CA ASP A 185 -76.33 -75.90 97.40
C ASP A 185 -76.01 -75.43 95.98
N GLU A 186 -77.02 -74.97 95.23
CA GLU A 186 -76.82 -74.32 93.93
C GLU A 186 -76.02 -73.02 94.04
N LYS A 187 -76.31 -72.19 95.06
CA LYS A 187 -75.53 -70.99 95.36
C LYS A 187 -74.05 -71.32 95.62
N ARG A 188 -73.75 -72.40 96.35
CA ARG A 188 -72.35 -72.82 96.57
C ARG A 188 -71.65 -73.25 95.29
N LYS A 189 -72.36 -73.88 94.35
CA LYS A 189 -71.82 -74.23 93.02
C LYS A 189 -71.55 -72.99 92.19
N LEU A 190 -72.50 -72.06 92.12
CA LEU A 190 -72.34 -70.79 91.41
C LEU A 190 -71.19 -69.94 91.98
N LEU A 191 -70.96 -69.97 93.29
CA LEU A 191 -69.82 -69.27 93.90
C LEU A 191 -68.46 -69.88 93.52
N LYS A 192 -68.39 -71.20 93.26
CA LYS A 192 -67.18 -71.83 92.69
C LYS A 192 -66.97 -71.42 91.24
N GLU A 193 -68.03 -71.39 90.44
CA GLU A 193 -67.97 -70.94 89.03
C GLU A 193 -67.58 -69.45 88.91
N ILE A 194 -68.01 -68.60 89.86
CA ILE A 194 -67.55 -67.20 89.96
C ILE A 194 -66.07 -67.11 90.35
N GLY A 195 -65.57 -68.05 91.15
CA GLY A 195 -64.14 -68.18 91.47
C GLY A 195 -63.29 -68.52 90.24
N GLU A 196 -63.81 -69.32 89.32
CA GLU A 196 -63.17 -69.63 88.04
C GLU A 196 -63.25 -68.45 87.05
N ALA A 197 -64.32 -67.65 87.09
CA ALA A 197 -64.44 -66.42 86.32
C ALA A 197 -63.41 -65.33 86.72
N HIS A 198 -62.85 -65.38 87.94
CA HIS A 198 -61.72 -64.52 88.32
C HIS A 198 -60.42 -64.89 87.56
N GLY A 199 -60.27 -66.13 87.08
CA GLY A 199 -59.18 -66.51 86.18
C GLY A 199 -59.26 -65.81 84.81
N ILE A 200 -60.47 -65.61 84.28
CA ILE A 200 -60.74 -64.91 83.01
C ILE A 200 -60.32 -63.42 83.09
N TYR A 201 -60.34 -62.82 84.28
CA TYR A 201 -59.85 -61.46 84.48
C TYR A 201 -58.34 -61.34 84.21
N GLY A 202 -57.56 -62.37 84.56
CA GLY A 202 -56.13 -62.44 84.23
C GLY A 202 -55.88 -62.52 82.72
N ASP A 203 -56.64 -63.38 82.02
CA ASP A 203 -56.54 -63.51 80.56
C ASP A 203 -56.94 -62.21 79.83
N LEU A 204 -57.95 -61.50 80.32
CA LEU A 204 -58.37 -60.19 79.80
C LEU A 204 -57.31 -59.10 80.05
N GLU A 205 -56.63 -59.14 81.21
CA GLU A 205 -55.54 -58.20 81.51
C GLU A 205 -54.31 -58.46 80.62
N ASP A 206 -53.97 -59.73 80.37
CA ASP A 206 -52.89 -60.11 79.46
C ASP A 206 -53.21 -59.78 78.00
N LEU A 207 -54.47 -59.94 77.57
CA LEU A 207 -54.95 -59.47 76.25
C LEU A 207 -54.86 -57.95 76.14
N ARG A 208 -55.21 -57.20 77.20
CA ARG A 208 -55.09 -55.73 77.22
C ARG A 208 -53.63 -55.29 77.11
N ARG A 209 -52.72 -55.90 77.87
CA ARG A 209 -51.27 -55.65 77.78
C ARG A 209 -50.71 -56.02 76.41
N SER A 210 -51.22 -57.08 75.80
CA SER A 210 -50.81 -57.48 74.44
C SER A 210 -51.34 -56.53 73.38
N LYS A 211 -52.57 -56.01 73.53
CA LYS A 211 -53.11 -54.94 72.67
C LYS A 211 -52.32 -53.63 72.82
N GLU A 212 -51.92 -53.26 74.04
CA GLU A 212 -51.07 -52.08 74.27
C GLU A 212 -49.67 -52.24 73.67
N ARG A 213 -49.06 -53.43 73.81
CA ARG A 213 -47.78 -53.75 73.14
C ARG A 213 -47.90 -53.70 71.62
N ALA A 214 -48.91 -54.35 71.06
CA ALA A 214 -49.19 -54.30 69.63
C ALA A 214 -49.46 -52.86 69.14
N GLY A 215 -50.16 -52.04 69.93
CA GLY A 215 -50.37 -50.63 69.64
C GLY A 215 -49.07 -49.84 69.53
N ARG A 216 -48.14 -50.04 70.49
CA ARG A 216 -46.81 -49.41 70.44
C ARG A 216 -45.97 -49.89 69.25
N GLU A 217 -46.00 -51.18 68.96
CA GLU A 217 -45.31 -51.75 67.79
C GLU A 217 -45.86 -51.18 66.48
N VAL A 218 -47.19 -51.02 66.37
CA VAL A 218 -47.83 -50.37 65.23
C VAL A 218 -47.36 -48.92 65.11
N GLU A 219 -47.37 -48.13 66.18
CA GLU A 219 -46.88 -46.73 66.15
C GLU A 219 -45.40 -46.64 65.73
N GLU A 220 -44.54 -47.56 66.20
CA GLU A 220 -43.13 -47.60 65.79
C GLU A 220 -42.97 -47.97 64.32
N VAL A 221 -43.75 -48.93 63.82
CA VAL A 221 -43.75 -49.33 62.41
C VAL A 221 -44.27 -48.19 61.53
N GLU A 222 -45.31 -47.48 61.96
CA GLU A 222 -45.85 -46.31 61.26
C GLU A 222 -44.80 -45.21 61.14
N LYS A 223 -44.08 -44.88 62.22
CA LYS A 223 -42.97 -43.91 62.19
C LYS A 223 -41.85 -44.34 61.24
N LYS A 224 -41.42 -45.61 61.30
CA LYS A 224 -40.40 -46.16 60.39
C LYS A 224 -40.86 -46.13 58.93
N LEU A 225 -42.15 -46.38 58.68
CA LEU A 225 -42.74 -46.31 57.36
C LEU A 225 -42.77 -44.87 56.83
N GLU A 226 -43.14 -43.90 57.66
CA GLU A 226 -43.10 -42.47 57.34
C GLU A 226 -41.69 -41.99 57.03
N GLU A 227 -40.71 -42.34 57.86
CA GLU A 227 -39.30 -42.04 57.60
C GLU A 227 -38.82 -42.66 56.28
N SER A 228 -39.21 -43.90 56.01
CA SER A 228 -38.86 -44.60 54.77
C SER A 228 -39.51 -43.94 53.55
N ARG A 229 -40.76 -43.50 53.66
CA ARG A 229 -41.45 -42.75 52.61
C ARG A 229 -40.75 -41.42 52.31
N LEU A 230 -40.40 -40.66 53.34
CA LEU A 230 -39.66 -39.40 53.19
C LEU A 230 -38.27 -39.63 52.57
N ARG A 231 -37.57 -40.70 52.93
CA ARG A 231 -36.30 -41.09 52.29
C ARG A 231 -36.50 -41.44 50.82
N LEU A 232 -37.55 -42.19 50.48
CA LEU A 232 -37.86 -42.53 49.10
C LEU A 232 -38.21 -41.30 48.26
N GLU A 233 -38.95 -40.33 48.81
CA GLU A 233 -39.25 -39.07 48.13
C GLU A 233 -37.98 -38.26 47.85
N LYS A 234 -37.06 -38.16 48.83
CA LYS A 234 -35.76 -37.51 48.63
C LYS A 234 -34.94 -38.19 47.54
N VAL A 235 -34.82 -39.52 47.59
CA VAL A 235 -34.07 -40.30 46.58
C VAL A 235 -34.71 -40.14 45.19
N ARG A 236 -36.03 -40.08 45.09
CA ARG A 236 -36.72 -39.82 43.81
C ARG A 236 -36.38 -38.44 43.26
N ALA A 237 -36.42 -37.40 44.09
CA ALA A 237 -36.05 -36.06 43.68
C ALA A 237 -34.58 -35.97 43.22
N GLU A 238 -33.67 -36.61 43.96
CA GLU A 238 -32.25 -36.70 43.58
C GLU A 238 -32.05 -37.45 42.24
N LEU A 239 -32.81 -38.54 42.01
CA LEU A 239 -32.77 -39.27 40.74
C LEU A 239 -33.29 -38.43 39.57
N GLU A 240 -34.37 -37.67 39.76
CA GLU A 240 -34.87 -36.75 38.74
C GLU A 240 -33.85 -35.66 38.40
N GLU A 241 -33.17 -35.10 39.41
CA GLU A 241 -32.10 -34.14 39.19
C GLU A 241 -30.92 -34.76 38.43
N LEU A 242 -30.50 -35.97 38.80
CA LEU A 242 -29.42 -36.70 38.11
C LEU A 242 -29.79 -37.05 36.66
N LEU A 243 -31.06 -37.37 36.39
CA LEU A 243 -31.54 -37.58 35.02
C LEU A 243 -31.52 -36.28 34.22
N GLY A 244 -31.93 -35.16 34.81
CA GLY A 244 -31.81 -33.82 34.21
C GLY A 244 -30.36 -33.50 33.82
N ARG A 245 -29.43 -33.64 34.77
CA ARG A 245 -27.99 -33.43 34.54
C ARG A 245 -27.43 -34.36 33.44
N ARG A 246 -27.92 -35.60 33.34
CA ARG A 246 -27.49 -36.53 32.27
C ARG A 246 -27.89 -36.04 30.88
N VAL A 247 -29.08 -35.43 30.75
CA VAL A 247 -29.53 -34.83 29.49
C VAL A 247 -28.65 -33.63 29.14
N GLU A 248 -28.39 -32.73 30.10
CA GLU A 248 -27.49 -31.59 29.93
C GLU A 248 -26.08 -32.03 29.51
N ILE A 249 -25.52 -33.06 30.14
CA ILE A 249 -24.21 -33.62 29.77
C ILE A 249 -24.21 -34.15 28.34
N SER A 250 -25.31 -34.77 27.90
CA SER A 250 -25.44 -35.26 26.52
C SER A 250 -25.46 -34.11 25.52
N GLN A 251 -26.23 -33.05 25.80
CA GLN A 251 -26.28 -31.84 24.98
C GLN A 251 -24.91 -31.15 24.90
N LEU A 252 -24.23 -30.98 26.04
CA LEU A 252 -22.88 -30.42 26.08
C LEU A 252 -21.87 -31.26 25.29
N LYS A 253 -22.01 -32.60 25.27
CA LYS A 253 -21.16 -33.46 24.44
C LYS A 253 -21.38 -33.20 22.95
N GLU A 254 -22.63 -33.07 22.52
CA GLU A 254 -22.96 -32.75 21.13
C GLU A 254 -22.41 -31.38 20.72
N GLU A 255 -22.52 -30.36 21.59
CA GLU A 255 -21.93 -29.04 21.38
C GLU A 255 -20.40 -29.08 21.32
N VAL A 256 -19.75 -29.85 22.20
CA VAL A 256 -18.30 -30.03 22.15
C VAL A 256 -17.87 -30.73 20.87
N GLU A 257 -18.65 -31.69 20.36
CA GLU A 257 -18.37 -32.33 19.08
C GLU A 257 -18.56 -31.38 17.90
N SER A 258 -19.60 -30.53 17.90
CA SER A 258 -19.79 -29.53 16.84
C SER A 258 -18.65 -28.51 16.83
N LEU A 259 -18.27 -27.98 18.00
CA LEU A 259 -17.16 -27.04 18.13
C LEU A 259 -15.82 -27.66 17.71
N ARG A 260 -15.61 -28.96 17.97
CA ARG A 260 -14.41 -29.67 17.48
C ARG A 260 -14.38 -29.77 15.95
N ARG A 261 -15.53 -30.01 15.31
CA ARG A 261 -15.63 -30.02 13.83
C ARG A 261 -15.33 -28.63 13.25
N GLU A 262 -15.93 -27.59 13.81
CA GLU A 262 -15.68 -26.20 13.40
C GLU A 262 -14.21 -25.81 13.56
N LEU A 263 -13.57 -26.21 14.66
CA LEU A 263 -12.14 -25.97 14.86
C LEU A 263 -11.26 -26.66 13.82
N GLU A 264 -11.62 -27.87 13.39
CA GLU A 264 -10.88 -28.61 12.37
C GLU A 264 -11.06 -27.98 10.98
N GLU A 265 -12.27 -27.53 10.66
CA GLU A 265 -12.56 -26.77 9.44
C GLU A 265 -11.75 -25.47 9.40
N LEU A 266 -11.78 -24.67 10.46
CA LEU A 266 -11.00 -23.43 10.57
C LEU A 266 -9.49 -23.68 10.48
N ARG A 267 -8.99 -24.78 11.04
CA ARG A 267 -7.57 -25.17 10.89
C ARG A 267 -7.23 -25.47 9.44
N SER A 268 -8.09 -26.20 8.74
CA SER A 268 -7.91 -26.52 7.32
C SER A 268 -7.93 -25.27 6.44
N GLU A 269 -8.81 -24.31 6.73
CA GLU A 269 -8.85 -23.01 6.04
C GLU A 269 -7.58 -22.21 6.30
N ARG A 270 -7.10 -22.16 7.54
CA ARG A 270 -5.84 -21.51 7.90
C ARG A 270 -4.65 -22.12 7.16
N ASP A 271 -4.59 -23.44 7.03
CA ASP A 271 -3.54 -24.13 6.27
C ASP A 271 -3.61 -23.81 4.76
N ARG A 272 -4.82 -23.74 4.18
CA ARG A 272 -5.01 -23.30 2.79
C ARG A 272 -4.54 -21.88 2.56
N VAL A 273 -4.97 -20.94 3.40
CA VAL A 273 -4.55 -19.53 3.32
C VAL A 273 -3.04 -19.38 3.49
N ALA A 274 -2.41 -20.17 4.36
CA ALA A 274 -0.96 -20.17 4.52
C ALA A 274 -0.22 -20.67 3.27
N ALA A 275 -0.78 -21.68 2.57
CA ALA A 275 -0.25 -22.15 1.30
C ALA A 275 -0.39 -21.07 0.20
N GLU A 276 -1.56 -20.45 0.07
CA GLU A 276 -1.80 -19.35 -0.88
C GLU A 276 -0.86 -18.16 -0.62
N LEU A 277 -0.63 -17.80 0.65
CA LEU A 277 0.31 -16.74 1.01
C LEU A 277 1.75 -17.09 0.58
N SER A 278 2.15 -18.35 0.74
CA SER A 278 3.49 -18.81 0.33
C SER A 278 3.66 -18.74 -1.19
N GLU A 279 2.62 -19.10 -1.96
CA GLU A 279 2.60 -18.96 -3.42
C GLU A 279 2.70 -17.49 -3.85
N LEU A 280 1.96 -16.59 -3.19
CA LEU A 280 2.03 -15.15 -3.47
C LEU A 280 3.41 -14.55 -3.15
N LEU A 281 4.07 -15.00 -2.08
CA LEU A 281 5.43 -14.59 -1.76
C LEU A 281 6.44 -15.06 -2.82
N ASN A 282 6.29 -16.29 -3.31
CA ASN A 282 7.11 -16.80 -4.41
C ASN A 282 6.89 -15.99 -5.70
N ALA A 283 5.63 -15.73 -6.06
CA ALA A 283 5.31 -14.90 -7.22
C ALA A 283 5.88 -13.48 -7.09
N ARG A 284 5.89 -12.90 -5.88
CA ARG A 284 6.54 -11.61 -5.62
C ARG A 284 8.04 -11.66 -5.90
N ASN A 285 8.72 -12.71 -5.43
CA ASN A 285 10.15 -12.88 -5.69
C ASN A 285 10.43 -13.03 -7.20
N GLU A 286 9.61 -13.80 -7.91
CA GLU A 286 9.71 -13.92 -9.36
C GLU A 286 9.52 -12.57 -10.08
N ILE A 287 8.58 -11.74 -9.61
CA ILE A 287 8.37 -10.38 -10.13
C ILE A 287 9.60 -9.50 -9.88
N GLU A 288 10.22 -9.58 -8.71
CA GLU A 288 11.44 -8.84 -8.39
C GLU A 288 12.61 -9.28 -9.28
N ASP A 289 12.78 -10.59 -9.52
CA ASP A 289 13.77 -11.13 -10.45
C ASP A 289 13.53 -10.68 -11.90
N ILE A 290 12.27 -10.71 -12.35
CA ILE A 290 11.88 -10.19 -13.67
C ILE A 290 12.22 -8.70 -13.79
N ARG A 291 11.89 -7.89 -12.77
CA ARG A 291 12.22 -6.45 -12.76
C ARG A 291 13.72 -6.21 -12.83
N ARG A 292 14.52 -7.00 -12.11
CA ARG A 292 15.98 -6.92 -12.17
C ARG A 292 16.49 -7.23 -13.58
N ARG A 293 16.03 -8.33 -14.19
CA ARG A 293 16.38 -8.70 -15.57
C ARG A 293 15.97 -7.62 -16.57
N PHE A 294 14.81 -7.00 -16.40
CA PHE A 294 14.40 -5.86 -17.24
C PHE A 294 15.33 -4.65 -17.09
N GLY A 295 15.83 -4.38 -15.88
CA GLY A 295 16.87 -3.37 -15.65
C GLY A 295 18.15 -3.68 -16.43
N GLU A 296 18.66 -4.91 -16.29
CA GLU A 296 19.86 -5.36 -17.01
C GLU A 296 19.69 -5.31 -18.53
N TYR A 297 18.52 -5.69 -19.06
CA TYR A 297 18.24 -5.58 -20.50
C TYR A 297 18.14 -4.14 -20.98
N ARG A 298 17.61 -3.22 -20.16
CA ARG A 298 17.60 -1.78 -20.48
C ARG A 298 19.01 -1.20 -20.54
N GLU A 299 19.87 -1.58 -19.61
CA GLU A 299 21.28 -1.15 -19.62
C GLU A 299 22.00 -1.66 -20.87
N LYS A 300 21.84 -2.94 -21.20
CA LYS A 300 22.38 -3.53 -22.43
C LYS A 300 21.85 -2.85 -23.70
N LEU A 301 20.56 -2.54 -23.74
CA LEU A 301 19.97 -1.78 -24.85
C LEU A 301 20.61 -0.40 -24.98
N SER A 302 20.78 0.32 -23.87
CA SER A 302 21.43 1.64 -23.88
C SER A 302 22.90 1.56 -24.33
N GLU A 303 23.61 0.50 -23.96
CA GLU A 303 24.98 0.26 -24.43
C GLU A 303 25.03 0.00 -25.94
N ILE A 304 24.15 -0.88 -26.44
CA ILE A 304 24.02 -1.15 -27.88
C ILE A 304 23.63 0.11 -28.66
N GLU A 305 22.68 0.90 -28.15
CA GLU A 305 22.30 2.18 -28.77
C GLU A 305 23.48 3.14 -28.88
N ARG A 306 24.33 3.24 -27.84
CA ARG A 306 25.58 4.02 -27.90
C ARG A 306 26.57 3.45 -28.91
N GLU A 307 26.73 2.13 -28.97
CA GLU A 307 27.60 1.51 -29.97
C GLU A 307 27.12 1.78 -31.40
N ILE A 308 25.80 1.71 -31.64
CA ILE A 308 25.20 2.02 -32.94
C ILE A 308 25.47 3.49 -33.30
N ALA A 309 25.23 4.42 -32.39
CA ALA A 309 25.51 5.83 -32.61
C ALA A 309 26.99 6.07 -32.94
N ASN A 310 27.90 5.45 -32.20
CA ASN A 310 29.35 5.52 -32.47
C ASN A 310 29.71 4.96 -33.86
N ARG A 311 29.13 3.81 -34.24
CA ARG A 311 29.34 3.21 -35.56
C ARG A 311 28.78 4.08 -36.69
N GLN A 312 27.62 4.69 -36.50
CA GLN A 312 27.02 5.62 -37.46
C GLN A 312 27.93 6.84 -37.68
N SER A 313 28.42 7.48 -36.61
CA SER A 313 29.37 8.59 -36.73
C SER A 313 30.67 8.18 -37.43
N TYR A 314 31.15 6.95 -37.22
CA TYR A 314 32.33 6.43 -37.92
C TYR A 314 32.08 6.22 -39.42
N LEU A 315 30.89 5.72 -39.80
CA LEU A 315 30.50 5.58 -41.20
C LEU A 315 30.43 6.95 -41.91
N GLU A 316 29.83 7.96 -41.28
CA GLU A 316 29.78 9.33 -41.84
C GLU A 316 31.17 9.91 -42.11
N ILE A 317 32.15 9.59 -41.26
CA ILE A 317 33.55 10.00 -41.49
C ILE A 317 34.13 9.28 -42.69
N LEU A 318 33.97 7.96 -42.77
CA LEU A 318 34.50 7.17 -43.89
C LEU A 318 33.89 7.60 -45.23
N GLU A 319 32.58 7.87 -45.27
CA GLU A 319 31.92 8.41 -46.46
C GLU A 319 32.51 9.76 -46.86
N GLY A 320 32.77 10.63 -45.88
CA GLY A 320 33.48 11.89 -46.09
C GLY A 320 34.92 11.70 -46.58
N GLU A 321 35.66 10.71 -46.05
CA GLU A 321 37.03 10.37 -46.50
C GLU A 321 37.02 9.92 -47.96
N ILE A 322 36.06 9.08 -48.36
CA ILE A 322 35.91 8.59 -49.73
C ILE A 322 35.60 9.76 -50.67
N ALA A 323 34.65 10.63 -50.30
CA ALA A 323 34.30 11.80 -51.09
C ALA A 323 35.50 12.77 -51.24
N ALA A 324 36.25 12.99 -50.15
CA ALA A 324 37.45 13.81 -50.17
C ALA A 324 38.58 13.19 -51.02
N ALA A 325 38.80 11.88 -50.93
CA ALA A 325 39.76 11.18 -51.77
C ALA A 325 39.40 11.27 -53.26
N TYR A 326 38.12 11.17 -53.60
CA TYR A 326 37.64 11.35 -54.98
C TYR A 326 37.90 12.78 -55.49
N ALA A 327 37.61 13.80 -54.68
CA ALA A 327 37.92 15.19 -55.01
C ALA A 327 39.43 15.42 -55.24
N ILE A 328 40.29 14.88 -54.37
CA ILE A 328 41.75 14.93 -54.53
C ILE A 328 42.18 14.26 -55.83
N LEU A 329 41.69 13.05 -56.10
CA LEU A 329 42.01 12.33 -57.33
C LEU A 329 41.62 13.15 -58.56
N LYS A 330 40.43 13.76 -58.57
CA LYS A 330 39.95 14.62 -59.66
C LYS A 330 40.89 15.81 -59.89
N ILE A 331 41.33 16.49 -58.83
CA ILE A 331 42.30 17.61 -58.89
C ILE A 331 43.63 17.17 -59.53
N PHE A 332 44.13 15.99 -59.18
CA PHE A 332 45.41 15.50 -59.71
C PHE A 332 45.31 14.94 -61.15
N THR A 333 44.15 14.44 -61.56
CA THR A 333 43.95 13.92 -62.92
C THR A 333 43.55 14.98 -63.94
N ASP A 334 42.78 15.99 -63.54
CA ASP A 334 42.34 17.08 -64.42
C ASP A 334 42.20 18.41 -63.64
N PRO A 335 43.30 19.15 -63.43
CA PRO A 335 43.31 20.38 -62.65
C PRO A 335 42.56 21.55 -63.33
N GLN A 336 42.24 21.45 -64.62
CA GLN A 336 41.53 22.49 -65.37
C GLN A 336 40.00 22.28 -65.41
N GLY A 337 39.53 21.07 -65.08
CA GLY A 337 38.11 20.69 -65.01
C GLY A 337 37.53 20.59 -63.59
N VAL A 338 38.22 21.11 -62.57
CA VAL A 338 37.74 21.10 -61.18
C VAL A 338 36.80 22.29 -60.94
N GLU A 339 35.53 22.01 -60.62
CA GLU A 339 34.55 23.04 -60.26
C GLU A 339 34.52 23.28 -58.75
N ALA A 340 33.95 24.41 -58.31
CA ALA A 340 33.87 24.73 -56.87
C ALA A 340 33.08 23.68 -56.08
N GLU A 341 32.05 23.08 -56.70
CA GLU A 341 31.23 22.01 -56.14
C GLU A 341 32.03 20.72 -55.89
N ASP A 342 33.09 20.45 -56.66
CA ASP A 342 33.95 19.29 -56.47
C ASP A 342 34.88 19.43 -55.24
N LEU A 343 35.09 20.64 -54.75
CA LEU A 343 35.96 20.94 -53.60
C LEU A 343 35.18 21.01 -52.28
N GLU A 344 33.86 21.21 -52.32
CA GLU A 344 33.01 21.26 -51.13
C GLU A 344 33.12 20.00 -50.25
N PRO A 345 33.11 18.77 -50.78
CA PRO A 345 33.26 17.56 -49.97
C PRO A 345 34.60 17.51 -49.23
N LEU A 346 35.65 18.04 -49.85
CA LEU A 346 36.99 18.11 -49.26
C LEU A 346 37.03 19.10 -48.09
N VAL A 347 36.45 20.28 -48.30
CA VAL A 347 36.39 21.35 -47.29
C VAL A 347 35.52 20.92 -46.12
N GLU A 348 34.35 20.34 -46.37
CA GLU A 348 33.48 19.80 -45.32
C GLU A 348 34.17 18.70 -44.52
N HIS A 349 34.85 17.77 -45.19
CA HIS A 349 35.56 16.69 -44.51
C HIS A 349 36.69 17.22 -43.61
N LEU A 350 37.48 18.19 -44.08
CA LEU A 350 38.51 18.85 -43.29
C LEU A 350 37.93 19.64 -42.11
N GLN A 351 36.78 20.30 -42.29
CA GLN A 351 36.08 20.97 -41.20
C GLN A 351 35.54 19.99 -40.16
N ARG A 352 35.01 18.83 -40.56
CA ARG A 352 34.56 17.78 -39.63
C ARG A 352 35.72 17.17 -38.84
N ILE A 353 36.87 16.93 -39.47
CA ILE A 353 38.10 16.51 -38.78
C ILE A 353 38.60 17.59 -37.80
N LEU A 354 38.48 18.87 -38.16
CA LEU A 354 38.83 19.98 -37.28
C LEU A 354 37.93 20.05 -36.04
N LYS A 355 36.62 19.81 -36.21
CA LYS A 355 35.64 19.75 -35.11
C LYS A 355 35.89 18.55 -34.18
N SER A 356 36.26 17.38 -34.73
CA SER A 356 36.64 16.22 -33.90
C SER A 356 37.92 16.49 -33.09
N LYS A 357 38.95 17.09 -33.70
CA LYS A 357 40.19 17.55 -33.05
C LYS A 357 39.98 18.57 -31.93
N ARG A 358 38.96 19.43 -32.06
CA ARG A 358 38.58 20.42 -31.04
C ARG A 358 37.76 19.82 -29.88
N GLY A 359 37.36 18.56 -29.98
CA GLY A 359 36.59 17.86 -28.95
C GLY A 359 35.09 18.17 -28.97
N GLU A 360 34.58 18.80 -30.03
CA GLU A 360 33.14 19.08 -30.21
C GLU A 360 32.34 17.80 -30.51
N LEU A 361 33.02 16.69 -30.86
CA LEU A 361 32.46 15.36 -31.05
C LEU A 361 33.09 14.34 -30.07
N PRO A 362 32.62 14.27 -28.82
CA PRO A 362 33.24 13.44 -27.77
C PRO A 362 33.23 11.93 -28.06
N ALA A 363 32.32 11.44 -28.91
CA ALA A 363 32.23 10.03 -29.33
C ALA A 363 33.46 9.53 -30.11
N LEU A 364 34.25 10.44 -30.70
CA LEU A 364 35.32 10.10 -31.65
C LEU A 364 36.74 10.25 -31.08
N LYS A 365 36.87 10.79 -29.85
CA LYS A 365 38.15 10.93 -29.13
C LYS A 365 39.01 9.65 -29.09
N PRO A 366 38.44 8.44 -28.85
CA PRO A 366 39.22 7.21 -28.82
C PRO A 366 39.81 6.80 -30.18
N LEU A 367 39.20 7.24 -31.28
CA LEU A 367 39.58 6.87 -32.65
C LEU A 367 40.48 7.91 -33.34
N GLU A 368 40.67 9.07 -32.71
CA GLU A 368 41.44 10.21 -33.21
C GLU A 368 42.85 9.85 -33.72
N PRO A 369 43.65 9.00 -33.02
CA PRO A 369 45.00 8.64 -33.48
C PRO A 369 44.98 7.79 -34.76
N HIS A 370 44.00 6.90 -34.89
CA HIS A 370 43.88 6.00 -36.03
C HIS A 370 43.34 6.72 -37.26
N LEU A 371 42.37 7.61 -37.09
CA LEU A 371 41.86 8.46 -38.17
C LEU A 371 42.95 9.38 -38.72
N LEU A 372 43.72 10.05 -37.86
CA LEU A 372 44.79 10.94 -38.30
C LEU A 372 45.91 10.21 -39.04
N ASN A 373 46.31 9.03 -38.56
CA ASN A 373 47.33 8.23 -39.23
C ASN A 373 46.82 7.70 -40.57
N ARG A 374 45.58 7.20 -40.64
CA ARG A 374 44.99 6.71 -41.89
C ARG A 374 44.77 7.83 -42.91
N VAL A 375 44.27 8.99 -42.51
CA VAL A 375 44.14 10.17 -43.40
C VAL A 375 45.51 10.61 -43.89
N ARG A 376 46.52 10.65 -43.01
CA ARG A 376 47.91 10.93 -43.41
C ARG A 376 48.42 9.91 -44.42
N ASP A 377 48.22 8.61 -44.18
CA ASP A 377 48.68 7.54 -45.06
C ASP A 377 47.93 7.57 -46.41
N SER A 378 46.63 7.85 -46.42
CA SER A 378 45.82 8.02 -47.64
C SER A 378 46.26 9.26 -48.43
N LEU A 379 46.46 10.41 -47.76
CA LEU A 379 47.00 11.61 -48.41
C LEU A 379 48.40 11.34 -48.97
N VAL A 380 49.27 10.69 -48.21
CA VAL A 380 50.61 10.30 -48.67
C VAL A 380 50.52 9.34 -49.85
N SER A 381 49.62 8.35 -49.83
CA SER A 381 49.44 7.40 -50.93
C SER A 381 48.88 8.06 -52.20
N LEU A 382 47.99 9.04 -52.06
CA LEU A 382 47.39 9.77 -53.17
C LEU A 382 48.35 10.82 -53.77
N ILE A 383 49.14 11.50 -52.93
CA ILE A 383 50.04 12.58 -53.33
C ILE A 383 51.41 12.04 -53.78
N ALA A 384 51.95 11.02 -53.12
CA ALA A 384 53.30 10.51 -53.40
C ALA A 384 53.59 10.14 -54.87
N PRO A 385 52.65 9.59 -55.67
CA PRO A 385 52.90 9.30 -57.08
C PRO A 385 53.16 10.56 -57.92
N TYR A 386 52.48 11.67 -57.60
CA TYR A 386 52.53 12.91 -58.39
C TYR A 386 53.67 13.86 -57.96
N VAL A 387 54.12 13.78 -56.70
CA VAL A 387 55.18 14.68 -56.19
C VAL A 387 56.55 13.99 -56.08
N LYS A 388 56.62 12.66 -56.27
CA LYS A 388 57.89 11.92 -56.33
C LYS A 388 58.86 12.42 -57.41
N SER A 389 58.35 13.01 -58.50
CA SER A 389 59.15 13.59 -59.58
C SER A 389 59.64 15.01 -59.28
N GLU A 390 59.03 15.72 -58.33
CA GLU A 390 59.40 17.10 -57.96
C GLU A 390 60.36 17.16 -56.75
N PHE A 391 60.37 16.13 -55.89
CA PHE A 391 61.26 16.08 -54.74
C PHE A 391 62.61 15.41 -55.06
N VAL A 392 63.70 16.11 -54.76
CA VAL A 392 65.06 15.59 -54.88
C VAL A 392 65.33 14.58 -53.75
N PRO A 393 65.81 13.36 -54.04
CA PRO A 393 66.15 12.39 -53.00
C PRO A 393 67.12 12.97 -51.97
N ARG A 394 66.91 12.68 -50.68
CA ARG A 394 67.69 13.24 -49.55
C ARG A 394 69.21 13.11 -49.74
N LYS A 395 69.68 12.00 -50.32
CA LYS A 395 71.11 11.78 -50.65
C LYS A 395 71.64 12.76 -51.71
N VAL A 396 70.82 13.15 -52.68
CA VAL A 396 71.17 14.11 -53.74
C VAL A 396 71.14 15.53 -53.17
N PHE A 397 70.16 15.84 -52.31
CA PHE A 397 70.11 17.11 -51.59
C PHE A 397 71.33 17.31 -50.67
N GLU A 398 71.70 16.30 -49.88
CA GLU A 398 72.90 16.34 -49.03
C GLU A 398 74.20 16.47 -49.83
N LYS A 399 74.26 15.91 -51.05
CA LYS A 399 75.38 16.11 -51.98
C LYS A 399 75.43 17.54 -52.50
N LEU A 400 74.30 18.08 -52.95
CA LEU A 400 74.18 19.47 -53.40
C LEU A 400 74.53 20.45 -52.29
N GLU A 401 74.11 20.20 -51.05
CA GLU A 401 74.44 21.04 -49.91
C GLU A 401 75.94 21.01 -49.60
N LYS A 402 76.58 19.83 -49.68
CA LYS A 402 78.04 19.70 -49.55
C LYS A 402 78.79 20.39 -50.69
N GLU A 403 78.30 20.30 -51.92
CA GLU A 403 78.89 20.98 -53.07
C GLU A 403 78.74 22.50 -52.95
N LEU A 404 77.58 22.99 -52.52
CA LEU A 404 77.37 24.41 -52.24
C LEU A 404 78.29 24.93 -51.13
N ARG A 405 78.51 24.16 -50.06
CA ARG A 405 79.48 24.51 -49.01
C ARG A 405 80.90 24.60 -49.57
N LYS A 406 81.34 23.60 -50.33
CA LYS A 406 82.67 23.61 -50.99
C LYS A 406 82.83 24.77 -51.97
N LEU A 407 81.78 25.11 -52.70
CA LEU A 407 81.78 26.25 -53.63
C LEU A 407 81.85 27.57 -52.88
N ASN A 408 81.15 27.72 -51.76
CA ASN A 408 81.24 28.90 -50.92
C ASN A 408 82.61 29.05 -50.25
N GLU A 409 83.20 27.96 -49.74
CA GLU A 409 84.55 27.95 -49.20
C GLU A 409 85.58 28.36 -50.27
N ARG A 410 85.45 27.81 -51.49
CA ARG A 410 86.28 28.22 -52.63
C ARG A 410 86.08 29.69 -53.00
N ARG A 411 84.84 30.17 -52.98
CA ARG A 411 84.53 31.56 -53.28
C ARG A 411 85.17 32.50 -52.25
N GLN A 412 85.09 32.17 -50.96
CA GLN A 412 85.74 32.94 -49.89
C GLN A 412 87.27 32.93 -50.03
N ALA A 413 87.88 31.78 -50.29
CA ALA A 413 89.33 31.70 -50.54
C ALA A 413 89.76 32.57 -51.74
N LEU A 414 89.00 32.55 -52.84
CA LEU A 414 89.27 33.39 -54.00
C LEU A 414 89.06 34.89 -53.70
N GLU A 415 88.07 35.25 -52.88
CA GLU A 415 87.87 36.63 -52.42
C GLU A 415 89.05 37.13 -51.56
N GLU A 416 89.62 36.27 -50.70
CA GLU A 416 90.82 36.56 -49.91
C GLU A 416 92.08 36.70 -50.78
N GLU A 417 92.25 35.81 -51.76
CA GLU A 417 93.34 35.91 -52.75
C GLU A 417 93.24 37.23 -53.53
N LEU A 418 92.05 37.59 -54.01
CA LEU A 418 91.82 38.87 -54.69
C LEU A 418 92.12 40.07 -53.78
N ALA A 419 91.78 40.00 -52.50
CA ALA A 419 92.09 41.05 -51.53
C ALA A 419 93.61 41.18 -51.31
N SER A 420 94.34 40.06 -51.26
CA SER A 420 95.80 40.05 -51.14
C SER A 420 96.50 40.64 -52.37
N LEU A 421 96.01 40.31 -53.57
CA LEU A 421 96.52 40.84 -54.85
C LEU A 421 96.25 42.34 -54.98
N LYS A 422 95.08 42.82 -54.52
CA LYS A 422 94.76 44.25 -54.46
C LYS A 422 95.73 45.01 -53.54
N LYS A 423 96.03 44.47 -52.35
CA LYS A 423 97.02 45.07 -51.43
C LYS A 423 98.43 45.12 -52.04
N LEU A 424 98.84 44.08 -52.75
CA LEU A 424 100.13 44.06 -53.47
C LEU A 424 100.17 45.10 -54.60
N LEU A 425 99.08 45.30 -55.34
CA LEU A 425 98.97 46.36 -56.34
C LEU A 425 99.01 47.77 -55.73
N GLU A 426 98.38 47.97 -54.57
CA GLU A 426 98.46 49.25 -53.85
C GLU A 426 99.89 49.54 -53.37
N SER A 427 100.61 48.53 -52.84
CA SER A 427 102.00 48.69 -52.41
C SER A 427 102.97 48.99 -53.57
N LYS A 428 102.68 48.52 -54.79
CA LYS A 428 103.48 48.81 -56.00
C LYS A 428 103.13 50.13 -56.69
N ARG A 429 102.00 50.75 -56.38
CA ARG A 429 101.55 52.01 -57.01
C ARG A 429 102.11 53.29 -56.36
N VAL A 430 102.82 53.19 -55.24
CA VAL A 430 103.30 54.37 -54.48
C VAL A 430 104.67 54.88 -54.95
N GLU A 431 105.39 54.18 -55.83
CA GLU A 431 106.79 54.52 -56.17
C GLU A 431 107.04 55.28 -57.49
N GLU A 432 106.03 55.74 -58.26
CA GLU A 432 106.29 56.57 -59.47
C GLU A 432 105.47 57.89 -59.57
N ILE A 433 106.17 58.99 -59.24
CA ILE A 433 106.25 60.36 -59.83
C ILE A 433 104.97 61.14 -60.24
N LYS A 434 104.77 62.32 -59.60
CA LYS A 434 103.84 63.40 -59.98
C LYS A 434 104.54 64.48 -60.86
N PRO A 435 103.89 65.07 -61.90
CA PRO A 435 104.43 66.20 -62.68
C PRO A 435 104.22 67.58 -62.01
N SER A 436 105.14 68.53 -62.22
CA SER A 436 105.17 69.89 -61.63
C SER A 436 105.03 71.04 -62.67
N GLU A 437 104.51 72.21 -62.25
CA GLU A 437 104.20 73.38 -63.10
C GLU A 437 105.42 74.07 -63.78
N PRO A 438 105.26 74.67 -64.98
CA PRO A 438 106.32 75.37 -65.71
C PRO A 438 106.72 76.72 -65.06
N LYS A 439 108.04 77.05 -65.04
CA LYS A 439 108.59 78.26 -64.39
C LYS A 439 109.55 79.03 -65.30
N LEU A 440 109.58 80.37 -65.19
CA LEU A 440 110.48 81.28 -65.89
C LEU A 440 111.28 82.10 -64.86
N GLU A 441 112.60 82.02 -64.90
CA GLU A 441 113.50 82.65 -63.92
C GLU A 441 114.64 83.39 -64.65
N ALA A 442 115.05 84.56 -64.17
CA ALA A 442 116.23 85.27 -64.68
C ALA A 442 117.46 84.91 -63.86
N PHE A 443 118.61 84.76 -64.49
CA PHE A 443 119.88 84.46 -63.82
C PHE A 443 120.91 85.55 -64.11
N THR A 444 121.66 85.92 -63.08
CA THR A 444 122.87 86.75 -63.21
C THR A 444 123.97 86.00 -63.99
N PRO A 445 124.98 86.69 -64.55
CA PRO A 445 126.14 86.03 -65.17
C PRO A 445 126.92 85.13 -64.18
N GLU A 446 126.75 85.33 -62.87
CA GLU A 446 127.28 84.49 -61.79
C GLU A 446 126.35 83.33 -61.37
N GLY A 447 125.25 83.10 -62.09
CA GLY A 447 124.38 81.93 -61.92
C GLY A 447 123.37 81.99 -60.75
N LYS A 448 123.17 83.15 -60.12
CA LYS A 448 122.16 83.34 -59.06
C LYS A 448 120.80 83.75 -59.63
N PRO A 449 119.68 83.14 -59.21
CA PRO A 449 118.34 83.49 -59.67
C PRO A 449 117.92 84.86 -59.15
N VAL A 450 117.34 85.68 -60.03
CA VAL A 450 116.80 87.01 -59.78
C VAL A 450 115.30 86.94 -60.00
N GLU A 451 114.54 87.34 -58.98
CA GLU A 451 113.09 87.41 -59.07
C GLU A 451 112.66 88.55 -60.01
N LEU A 452 111.91 88.19 -61.04
CA LEU A 452 111.35 89.13 -62.02
C LEU A 452 110.16 89.85 -61.40
N LYS A 453 110.26 91.18 -61.24
CA LYS A 453 109.29 91.98 -60.48
C LYS A 453 107.97 92.19 -61.23
N THR A 454 107.96 92.09 -62.56
CA THR A 454 106.75 92.30 -63.39
C THR A 454 106.29 91.08 -64.19
N LEU A 455 106.60 89.86 -63.73
CA LEU A 455 106.07 88.61 -64.31
C LEU A 455 104.53 88.66 -64.42
N GLY A 456 104.01 88.60 -65.66
CA GLY A 456 102.57 88.60 -65.95
C GLY A 456 101.92 89.96 -66.27
N ARG A 457 102.65 91.08 -66.18
CA ARG A 457 102.16 92.42 -66.61
C ARG A 457 102.59 92.82 -68.03
N GLY A 458 103.52 92.09 -68.65
CA GLY A 458 103.90 92.25 -70.05
C GLY A 458 103.06 91.39 -71.01
N ARG A 459 103.38 91.43 -72.32
CA ARG A 459 102.69 90.62 -73.35
C ARG A 459 102.95 89.13 -73.12
N ARG A 460 101.92 88.29 -73.34
CA ARG A 460 102.02 86.83 -73.24
C ARG A 460 102.60 86.24 -74.52
N PHE A 461 103.59 85.37 -74.39
CA PHE A 461 104.20 84.67 -75.52
C PHE A 461 104.01 83.16 -75.38
N ARG A 462 103.84 82.49 -76.53
CA ARG A 462 103.83 81.03 -76.62
C ARG A 462 105.26 80.54 -76.80
N ILE A 463 105.76 79.76 -75.85
CA ILE A 463 107.07 79.13 -75.91
C ILE A 463 106.87 77.64 -76.14
N VAL A 464 107.45 77.11 -77.21
CA VAL A 464 107.42 75.68 -77.52
C VAL A 464 108.71 75.05 -76.98
N CYS A 465 108.58 74.02 -76.14
CA CYS A 465 109.74 73.30 -75.63
C CYS A 465 110.43 72.51 -76.76
N PRO A 466 111.71 72.78 -77.09
CA PRO A 466 112.42 72.07 -78.15
C PRO A 466 112.66 70.58 -77.83
N ALA A 467 112.54 70.16 -76.56
CA ALA A 467 112.80 68.77 -76.15
C ALA A 467 111.56 67.84 -76.20
N CYS A 468 110.36 68.36 -76.02
CA CYS A 468 109.13 67.54 -75.98
C CYS A 468 107.95 68.10 -76.77
N GLY A 469 108.14 69.23 -77.47
CA GLY A 469 107.11 69.87 -78.30
C GLY A 469 105.96 70.53 -77.55
N SER A 470 105.89 70.43 -76.22
CA SER A 470 104.81 71.04 -75.45
C SER A 470 104.89 72.57 -75.49
N SER A 471 103.80 73.23 -75.89
CA SER A 471 103.71 74.69 -75.89
C SER A 471 103.11 75.21 -74.59
N ALA A 472 103.82 76.10 -73.88
CA ALA A 472 103.32 76.84 -72.73
C ALA A 472 103.17 78.32 -73.08
N ILE A 473 102.07 78.95 -72.64
CA ILE A 473 101.86 80.39 -72.80
C ILE A 473 102.24 81.06 -71.48
N ILE A 474 103.25 81.93 -71.52
CA ILE A 474 103.81 82.56 -70.31
C ILE A 474 103.89 84.07 -70.53
N GLY A 475 103.58 84.83 -69.48
CA GLY A 475 103.73 86.29 -69.46
C GLY A 475 105.18 86.68 -69.21
N ILE A 476 105.75 87.51 -70.08
CA ILE A 476 107.12 88.03 -69.94
C ILE A 476 107.06 89.38 -69.17
N PRO A 477 108.13 89.79 -68.46
CA PRO A 477 108.24 91.12 -67.87
C PRO A 477 108.07 92.28 -68.88
N ILE A 478 107.81 93.49 -68.39
CA ILE A 478 107.62 94.70 -69.19
C ILE A 478 108.94 95.07 -69.91
N LYS A 479 108.84 95.77 -71.06
CA LYS A 479 109.99 96.13 -71.93
C LYS A 479 111.14 96.78 -71.15
N GLU A 480 110.85 97.71 -70.25
CA GLU A 480 111.84 98.41 -69.41
C GLU A 480 112.66 97.43 -68.54
N GLU A 481 112.02 96.42 -67.95
CA GLU A 481 112.70 95.42 -67.13
C GLU A 481 113.53 94.45 -68.00
N LEU A 482 113.11 94.15 -69.23
CA LEU A 482 113.90 93.36 -70.18
C LEU A 482 115.12 94.13 -70.72
N GLU A 483 114.99 95.43 -70.96
CA GLU A 483 116.11 96.32 -71.35
C GLU A 483 117.14 96.43 -70.22
N GLU A 484 116.69 96.55 -68.97
CA GLU A 484 117.58 96.50 -67.80
C GLU A 484 118.30 95.15 -67.65
N LEU A 485 117.61 94.04 -67.88
CA LEU A 485 118.20 92.70 -67.81
C LEU A 485 119.21 92.45 -68.95
N SER A 486 118.95 92.98 -70.15
CA SER A 486 119.89 92.96 -71.28
C SER A 486 121.11 93.83 -70.98
N ALA A 487 120.94 95.07 -70.48
CA ALA A 487 122.04 95.96 -70.13
C ALA A 487 122.96 95.39 -69.02
N LYS A 488 122.43 94.51 -68.15
CA LYS A 488 123.17 93.82 -67.09
C LYS A 488 123.70 92.43 -67.49
N ASN A 489 123.54 92.01 -68.75
CA ASN A 489 123.92 90.69 -69.29
C ASN A 489 123.28 89.48 -68.56
N TYR A 490 122.01 89.58 -68.16
CA TYR A 490 121.32 88.48 -67.47
C TYR A 490 120.68 87.52 -68.48
N THR A 491 120.57 86.24 -68.14
CA THR A 491 119.97 85.21 -69.01
C THR A 491 118.63 84.74 -68.47
N LEU A 492 117.60 84.69 -69.32
CA LEU A 492 116.29 84.16 -68.94
C LEU A 492 116.27 82.65 -69.17
N LYS A 493 115.93 81.85 -68.16
CA LYS A 493 115.77 80.40 -68.27
C LYS A 493 114.30 80.01 -68.15
N PHE A 494 113.84 79.20 -69.10
CA PHE A 494 112.51 78.61 -69.07
C PHE A 494 112.58 77.11 -68.80
N THR A 495 111.81 76.64 -67.81
CA THR A 495 111.73 75.24 -67.41
C THR A 495 110.38 74.65 -67.80
N CYS A 496 110.41 73.61 -68.63
CA CYS A 496 109.21 72.95 -69.12
C CYS A 496 108.55 72.08 -68.04
N GLY A 497 107.28 72.33 -67.72
CA GLY A 497 106.52 71.54 -66.72
C GLY A 497 106.21 70.09 -67.14
N ASN A 498 106.32 69.78 -68.44
CA ASN A 498 106.02 68.43 -68.94
C ASN A 498 107.24 67.50 -68.96
N CYS A 499 108.45 68.03 -69.19
CA CYS A 499 109.68 67.22 -69.28
C CYS A 499 110.80 67.64 -68.32
N GLY A 500 110.59 68.69 -67.51
CA GLY A 500 111.52 69.16 -66.48
C GLY A 500 112.80 69.83 -67.00
N ARG A 501 113.02 69.92 -68.32
CA ARG A 501 114.25 70.50 -68.90
C ARG A 501 114.16 72.03 -68.98
N SER A 502 115.24 72.70 -68.57
CA SER A 502 115.42 74.16 -68.64
C SER A 502 116.29 74.58 -69.82
N PHE A 503 115.94 75.66 -70.52
CA PHE A 503 116.74 76.23 -71.60
C PHE A 503 116.75 77.76 -71.58
N ASP A 504 117.82 78.33 -72.12
CA ASP A 504 118.07 79.77 -72.13
C ASP A 504 117.29 80.45 -73.27
N LEU A 505 116.62 81.55 -72.94
CA LEU A 505 115.91 82.42 -73.86
C LEU A 505 116.72 83.70 -74.06
N PRO A 506 117.20 83.98 -75.29
CA PRO A 506 117.95 85.20 -75.57
C PRO A 506 117.04 86.43 -75.46
N ILE A 507 117.36 87.33 -74.53
CA ILE A 507 116.57 88.54 -74.22
C ILE A 507 116.44 89.46 -75.45
N ASP A 508 117.51 89.57 -76.25
CA ASP A 508 117.53 90.46 -77.42
C ASP A 508 116.51 90.07 -78.50
N VAL A 509 116.18 88.77 -78.61
CA VAL A 509 115.16 88.28 -79.54
C VAL A 509 113.75 88.62 -79.03
N LEU A 510 113.56 88.62 -77.71
CA LEU A 510 112.30 89.00 -77.07
C LEU A 510 112.06 90.52 -77.15
N LEU A 511 113.09 91.34 -76.98
CA LEU A 511 113.02 92.79 -77.17
C LEU A 511 112.67 93.18 -78.61
N LYS A 512 113.33 92.57 -79.61
CA LYS A 512 112.99 92.80 -81.04
C LYS A 512 111.56 92.43 -81.39
N LYS A 513 110.98 91.41 -80.75
CA LYS A 513 109.58 90.99 -80.95
C LYS A 513 108.57 91.81 -80.15
N LEU A 514 109.01 92.68 -79.25
CA LEU A 514 108.17 93.65 -78.55
C LEU A 514 108.12 95.01 -79.27
N GLU A 515 109.12 95.32 -80.11
CA GLU A 515 109.18 96.50 -80.98
C GLU A 515 108.46 96.33 -82.34
N ALA A 516 108.14 95.08 -82.71
CA ALA A 516 107.24 94.70 -83.80
C ALA A 516 105.82 94.44 -83.27
#